data_AF-A0A969KHW2-F1
#
_entry.id   AF-A0A969KHW2-F1
#
_cell.length_a   1.000
_cell.length_b   1.000
_cell.length_c   1.000
_cell.angle_alpha   90.00
_cell.angle_beta   90.00
_cell.angle_gamma   90.00
#
_symmetry.space_group_name_H-M   'P 1'
#
loop_
_entity.id
_entity.type
_entity.pdbx_description
1 polymer ?
#
loop_
_entity_poly.entity_id
_entity_poly.type
_entity_poly.pdbx_seq_one_letter_code
_entity_poly.pdbx_strand_id
1 'polypeptide(L)'
;MAVVKAFLVDYGTFVNGQRFTFNVLWANAIRLEVGGNGLSGTIPVNDGNWHHVAVVFSNPGNNVALYVDGVLDAQGALTVTTNTGTANNVMIGRRIDGVNHFAGDIDEVRIWNYARTQAEIQANMNLELCNTNGLTAYYQFNDGTPNANNTSATTTMDNSGNGNNGTLNNFALNGNSSNWITGAALTTGGGNNTFATISASNCLNYVLPDGNTVTTSGTYTVTIPNTQCGDSIITVNVTINNNTSSSPSLTVCNSYTAPNGDTYFTSQIINYTIPNAAGCDSLIALNLTVLNPASSITETSCAECLAITTRPSRGT
;
A
#
# COMPACT_ATOMS: atom_id res chain seq x y z
N MET A 1 23.05 42.71 -16.32
CA MET A 1 23.41 41.38 -15.79
C MET A 1 23.18 40.38 -16.91
N ALA A 2 24.17 39.55 -17.28
CA ALA A 2 23.95 38.52 -18.29
C ALA A 2 22.88 37.54 -17.79
N VAL A 3 21.92 37.17 -18.63
CA VAL A 3 20.94 36.14 -18.28
C VAL A 3 21.68 34.81 -18.23
N VAL A 4 22.00 34.34 -17.03
CA VAL A 4 22.65 33.03 -16.84
C VAL A 4 21.58 31.95 -16.87
N LYS A 5 21.77 30.94 -17.72
CA LYS A 5 20.87 29.78 -17.82
C LYS A 5 21.07 28.90 -16.58
N ALA A 6 20.02 28.69 -15.79
CA ALA A 6 20.08 27.89 -14.56
C ALA A 6 19.38 26.53 -14.79
N PHE A 7 20.13 25.42 -14.71
CA PHE A 7 19.70 24.09 -15.14
C PHE A 7 19.07 23.29 -13.99
N LEU A 8 17.76 23.06 -14.04
CA LEU A 8 17.05 22.25 -13.04
C LEU A 8 17.26 20.76 -13.32
N VAL A 9 16.93 20.32 -14.54
CA VAL A 9 17.12 18.95 -15.02
C VAL A 9 17.62 18.97 -16.47
N ASP A 10 18.61 18.15 -16.81
CA ASP A 10 19.13 18.03 -18.17
C ASP A 10 19.36 16.55 -18.53
N TYR A 11 18.95 16.16 -19.75
CA TYR A 11 19.04 14.79 -20.23
C TYR A 11 19.30 14.71 -21.74
N GLY A 12 19.95 13.64 -22.20
CA GLY A 12 20.18 13.35 -23.61
C GLY A 12 21.49 13.91 -24.17
N THR A 13 21.53 14.29 -25.44
CA THR A 13 22.75 14.70 -26.19
C THR A 13 22.61 16.10 -26.79
N PHE A 14 23.69 16.68 -27.32
CA PHE A 14 23.66 18.00 -27.98
C PHE A 14 23.10 17.99 -29.42
N VAL A 15 22.50 16.88 -29.85
CA VAL A 15 21.83 16.78 -31.15
C VAL A 15 20.43 17.38 -31.07
N ASN A 16 19.97 18.05 -32.13
CA ASN A 16 18.62 18.63 -32.18
C ASN A 16 17.55 17.55 -31.96
N GLY A 17 16.60 17.83 -31.08
CA GLY A 17 15.56 16.88 -30.67
C GLY A 17 16.03 15.81 -29.67
N GLN A 18 17.33 15.72 -29.37
CA GLN A 18 17.88 14.70 -28.47
C GLN A 18 18.33 15.24 -27.11
N ARG A 19 18.15 16.54 -26.84
CA ARG A 19 18.30 17.07 -25.48
C ARG A 19 16.92 17.28 -24.87
N PHE A 20 16.83 17.18 -23.56
CA PHE A 20 15.69 17.66 -22.78
C PHE A 20 16.25 18.48 -21.62
N THR A 21 16.20 19.79 -21.76
CA THR A 21 16.69 20.73 -20.76
C THR A 21 15.50 21.43 -20.13
N PHE A 22 15.28 21.18 -18.83
CA PHE A 22 14.37 21.95 -18.01
C PHE A 22 15.18 22.95 -17.17
N ASN A 23 14.91 24.24 -17.36
CA ASN A 23 15.76 25.28 -16.83
C ASN A 23 15.00 26.58 -16.55
N VAL A 24 15.60 27.49 -15.80
CA VAL A 24 15.14 28.87 -15.68
C VAL A 24 15.95 29.74 -16.64
N LEU A 25 15.26 30.51 -17.48
CA LEU A 25 15.88 31.39 -18.47
C LEU A 25 14.89 32.43 -18.96
N TRP A 26 15.38 33.66 -19.19
CA TRP A 26 14.63 34.83 -19.66
C TRP A 26 13.47 35.23 -18.74
N ALA A 27 13.48 36.49 -18.30
CA ALA A 27 12.51 36.99 -17.31
C ALA A 27 12.38 36.09 -16.06
N ASN A 28 13.39 35.26 -15.80
CA ASN A 28 13.43 34.26 -14.73
C ASN A 28 12.27 33.26 -14.74
N ALA A 29 11.68 32.99 -15.90
CA ALA A 29 10.64 31.98 -16.07
C ALA A 29 11.23 30.61 -16.41
N ILE A 30 10.42 29.58 -16.21
CA ILE A 30 10.78 28.21 -16.59
C ILE A 30 10.77 28.02 -18.11
N ARG A 31 11.63 27.13 -18.61
CA ARG A 31 11.77 26.80 -20.02
C ARG A 31 12.04 25.32 -20.20
N LEU A 32 11.40 24.75 -21.21
CA LEU A 32 11.84 23.51 -21.84
C LEU A 32 12.63 23.85 -23.11
N GLU A 33 13.80 23.24 -23.28
CA GLU A 33 14.56 23.27 -24.53
C GLU A 33 14.93 21.85 -24.97
N VAL A 34 14.70 21.53 -26.26
CA VAL A 34 14.95 20.18 -26.79
C VAL A 34 16.08 20.07 -27.82
N GLY A 35 16.98 21.07 -27.85
CA GLY A 35 18.00 21.19 -28.90
C GLY A 35 17.37 21.61 -30.24
N GLY A 36 17.58 22.87 -30.63
CA GLY A 36 17.01 23.45 -31.86
C GLY A 36 15.54 23.91 -31.74
N ASN A 37 14.84 23.60 -30.65
CA ASN A 37 13.50 24.08 -30.35
C ASN A 37 13.26 24.17 -28.83
N GLY A 38 12.12 24.74 -28.40
CA GLY A 38 11.75 24.83 -27.00
C GLY A 38 10.55 25.75 -26.75
N LEU A 39 10.06 25.74 -25.52
CA LEU A 39 8.94 26.55 -25.05
C LEU A 39 9.37 27.28 -23.77
N SER A 40 9.12 28.59 -23.69
CA SER A 40 9.35 29.40 -22.51
C SER A 40 8.04 29.76 -21.85
N GLY A 41 8.03 29.70 -20.53
CA GLY A 41 6.99 30.26 -19.68
C GLY A 41 7.12 31.78 -19.56
N THR A 42 6.26 32.34 -18.73
CA THR A 42 6.16 33.79 -18.48
C THR A 42 6.15 34.14 -16.99
N ILE A 43 5.89 33.17 -16.11
CA ILE A 43 5.84 33.38 -14.66
C ILE A 43 7.27 33.31 -14.09
N PRO A 44 7.78 34.39 -13.47
CA PRO A 44 9.08 34.38 -12.81
C PRO A 44 9.03 33.52 -11.54
N VAL A 45 10.08 32.73 -11.30
CA VAL A 45 10.19 31.82 -10.13
C VAL A 45 11.39 32.10 -9.23
N ASN A 46 12.05 33.25 -9.41
CA ASN A 46 13.28 33.62 -8.69
C ASN A 46 13.05 34.68 -7.61
N ASP A 47 11.92 34.61 -6.91
CA ASP A 47 11.51 35.59 -5.90
C ASP A 47 12.02 35.26 -4.48
N GLY A 48 12.73 34.14 -4.32
CA GLY A 48 13.27 33.66 -3.05
C GLY A 48 12.34 32.69 -2.31
N ASN A 49 11.17 32.36 -2.87
CA ASN A 49 10.25 31.37 -2.32
C ASN A 49 10.39 30.01 -3.04
N TRP A 50 9.91 28.96 -2.38
CA TRP A 50 9.73 27.66 -3.02
C TRP A 50 8.60 27.74 -4.06
N HIS A 51 8.87 27.20 -5.25
CA HIS A 51 7.88 27.02 -6.31
C HIS A 51 7.84 25.56 -6.74
N HIS A 52 6.65 25.03 -6.96
CA HIS A 52 6.51 23.77 -7.68
C HIS A 52 6.49 24.06 -9.19
N VAL A 53 7.41 23.45 -9.94
CA VAL A 53 7.49 23.63 -11.39
C VAL A 53 7.43 22.29 -12.11
N ALA A 54 6.71 22.24 -13.23
CA ALA A 54 6.56 21.01 -14.00
C ALA A 54 6.60 21.24 -15.51
N VAL A 55 7.15 20.27 -16.23
CA VAL A 55 7.06 20.14 -17.69
C VAL A 55 6.33 18.86 -18.01
N VAL A 56 5.28 18.97 -18.83
CA VAL A 56 4.56 17.83 -19.38
C VAL A 56 4.85 17.77 -20.87
N PHE A 57 5.35 16.64 -21.33
CA PHE A 57 5.53 16.34 -22.75
C PHE A 57 4.67 15.13 -23.13
N SER A 58 3.91 15.25 -24.22
CA SER A 58 3.02 14.18 -24.68
C SER A 58 3.19 13.88 -26.17
N ASN A 59 3.18 12.59 -26.50
CA ASN A 59 3.14 12.08 -27.86
C ASN A 59 1.86 11.24 -28.09
N PRO A 60 1.27 11.24 -29.31
CA PRO A 60 1.72 11.97 -30.51
C PRO A 60 1.48 13.49 -30.44
N GLY A 61 2.20 14.25 -31.28
CA GLY A 61 2.02 15.71 -31.44
C GLY A 61 3.09 16.60 -30.82
N ASN A 62 4.05 16.03 -30.06
CA ASN A 62 5.09 16.77 -29.35
C ASN A 62 4.55 17.95 -28.52
N ASN A 63 3.36 17.79 -27.91
CA ASN A 63 2.77 18.86 -27.11
C ASN A 63 3.57 19.02 -25.82
N VAL A 64 3.77 20.26 -25.41
CA VAL A 64 4.45 20.65 -24.19
C VAL A 64 3.54 21.58 -23.41
N ALA A 65 3.44 21.36 -22.10
CA ALA A 65 2.85 22.29 -21.16
C ALA A 65 3.82 22.54 -19.99
N LEU A 66 3.92 23.80 -19.58
CA LEU A 66 4.73 24.26 -18.46
C LEU A 66 3.78 24.71 -17.36
N TYR A 67 4.07 24.32 -16.12
CA TYR A 67 3.26 24.68 -14.95
C TYR A 67 4.14 25.29 -13.87
N VAL A 68 3.61 26.33 -13.21
CA VAL A 68 4.17 26.94 -12.00
C VAL A 68 3.08 26.92 -10.93
N ASP A 69 3.39 26.37 -9.76
CA ASP A 69 2.49 26.21 -8.61
C ASP A 69 1.14 25.56 -8.98
N GLY A 70 1.20 24.56 -9.86
CA GLY A 70 0.04 23.80 -10.35
C GLY A 70 -0.83 24.56 -11.36
N VAL A 71 -0.46 25.78 -11.74
CA VAL A 71 -1.15 26.59 -12.75
C VAL A 71 -0.41 26.51 -14.07
N LEU A 72 -1.15 26.36 -15.18
CA LEU A 72 -0.58 26.36 -16.52
C LEU A 72 0.05 27.74 -16.82
N ASP A 73 1.34 27.76 -17.11
CA ASP A 73 2.09 28.96 -17.51
C ASP A 73 2.10 29.12 -19.04
N ALA A 74 2.53 28.07 -19.76
CA ALA A 74 2.59 28.10 -21.22
C ALA A 74 2.35 26.70 -21.80
N GLN A 75 1.81 26.64 -23.02
CA GLN A 75 1.68 25.41 -23.78
C GLN A 75 1.93 25.64 -25.27
N GLY A 76 2.32 24.57 -25.96
CA GLY A 76 2.55 24.59 -27.40
C GLY A 76 2.97 23.22 -27.92
N ALA A 77 3.45 23.17 -29.15
CA ALA A 77 4.00 21.95 -29.75
C ALA A 77 5.43 22.20 -30.22
N LEU A 78 6.30 21.21 -30.00
CA LEU A 78 7.65 21.25 -30.52
C LEU A 78 7.64 20.93 -32.02
N THR A 79 8.40 21.70 -32.79
CA THR A 79 8.49 21.52 -34.24
C THR A 79 9.56 20.51 -34.66
N VAL A 80 10.24 19.90 -33.69
CA VAL A 80 11.29 18.88 -33.91
C VAL A 80 10.88 17.58 -33.24
N THR A 81 11.18 16.46 -33.90
CA THR A 81 11.03 15.14 -33.29
C THR A 81 11.88 15.08 -32.03
N THR A 82 11.26 14.75 -30.90
CA THR A 82 11.94 14.74 -29.60
C THR A 82 12.13 13.30 -29.13
N ASN A 83 13.40 12.90 -28.95
CA ASN A 83 13.81 11.61 -28.40
C ASN A 83 15.23 11.74 -27.83
N THR A 84 15.34 11.73 -26.50
CA THR A 84 16.61 11.91 -25.78
C THR A 84 17.58 10.74 -25.90
N GLY A 85 17.11 9.57 -26.36
CA GLY A 85 17.88 8.32 -26.30
C GLY A 85 18.21 7.94 -24.85
N THR A 86 19.22 7.09 -24.67
CA THR A 86 19.66 6.56 -23.36
C THR A 86 21.16 6.70 -23.13
N ALA A 87 21.84 7.58 -23.89
CA ALA A 87 23.30 7.63 -23.94
C ALA A 87 23.96 8.24 -22.70
N ASN A 88 23.26 9.14 -22.01
CA ASN A 88 23.75 9.86 -20.83
C ASN A 88 22.80 9.67 -19.65
N ASN A 89 23.28 9.88 -18.43
CA ASN A 89 22.42 9.90 -17.24
C ASN A 89 21.62 11.20 -17.17
N VAL A 90 20.48 11.18 -16.47
CA VAL A 90 19.79 12.42 -16.09
C VAL A 90 20.68 13.20 -15.12
N MET A 91 20.84 14.50 -15.36
CA MET A 91 21.53 15.42 -14.45
C MET A 91 20.52 16.34 -13.78
N ILE A 92 20.66 16.52 -12.48
CA ILE A 92 19.88 17.46 -11.68
C ILE A 92 20.81 18.58 -11.21
N GLY A 93 20.38 19.83 -11.33
CA GLY A 93 21.13 21.01 -10.90
C GLY A 93 22.29 21.43 -11.83
N ARG A 94 22.51 20.75 -12.95
CA ARG A 94 23.59 21.08 -13.92
C ARG A 94 23.30 20.58 -15.32
N ARG A 95 23.99 21.14 -16.31
CA ARG A 95 23.98 20.63 -17.70
C ARG A 95 24.76 19.31 -17.83
N ILE A 96 24.43 18.53 -18.86
CA ILE A 96 25.04 17.22 -19.14
C ILE A 96 26.57 17.22 -19.31
N ASP A 97 27.16 18.34 -19.76
CA ASP A 97 28.62 18.49 -19.92
C ASP A 97 29.32 19.05 -18.67
N GLY A 98 28.58 19.21 -17.56
CA GLY A 98 29.11 19.74 -16.31
C GLY A 98 29.31 21.25 -16.29
N VAL A 99 28.83 21.98 -17.31
CA VAL A 99 28.96 23.44 -17.39
C VAL A 99 27.64 24.13 -17.10
N ASN A 100 27.69 25.21 -16.31
CA ASN A 100 26.55 25.93 -15.76
C ASN A 100 25.74 25.09 -14.77
N HIS A 101 25.39 25.72 -13.65
CA HIS A 101 24.76 25.08 -12.52
C HIS A 101 23.52 25.88 -12.13
N PHE A 102 22.57 25.21 -11.49
CA PHE A 102 21.52 25.90 -10.76
C PHE A 102 22.10 26.45 -9.45
N ALA A 103 21.90 27.74 -9.22
CA ALA A 103 22.30 28.42 -8.00
C ALA A 103 21.04 28.66 -7.15
N GLY A 104 20.64 27.62 -6.43
CA GLY A 104 19.45 27.61 -5.59
C GLY A 104 19.19 26.20 -5.06
N ASP A 105 18.05 26.05 -4.43
CA ASP A 105 17.64 24.80 -3.79
C ASP A 105 16.67 24.01 -4.69
N ILE A 106 16.82 22.69 -4.70
CA ILE A 106 15.94 21.78 -5.44
C ILE A 106 15.45 20.74 -4.46
N ASP A 107 14.15 20.44 -4.54
CA ASP A 107 13.49 19.41 -3.74
C ASP A 107 12.53 18.59 -4.60
N GLU A 108 12.19 17.38 -4.16
CA GLU A 108 11.06 16.59 -4.66
C GLU A 108 11.06 16.31 -6.18
N VAL A 109 12.22 16.00 -6.76
CA VAL A 109 12.35 15.77 -8.21
C VAL A 109 11.70 14.46 -8.61
N ARG A 110 10.70 14.54 -9.49
CA ARG A 110 9.91 13.39 -9.96
C ARG A 110 9.97 13.28 -11.49
N ILE A 111 10.14 12.07 -11.99
CA ILE A 111 10.08 11.76 -13.42
C ILE A 111 9.03 10.68 -13.65
N TRP A 112 8.08 10.97 -14.55
CA TRP A 112 6.98 10.07 -14.90
C TRP A 112 7.13 9.56 -16.33
N ASN A 113 6.66 8.33 -16.60
CA ASN A 113 6.66 7.74 -17.94
C ASN A 113 5.39 8.06 -18.76
N TYR A 114 4.52 8.95 -18.27
CA TYR A 114 3.35 9.44 -18.97
C TYR A 114 3.14 10.94 -18.73
N ALA A 115 2.36 11.56 -19.60
CA ALA A 115 1.96 12.95 -19.47
C ALA A 115 0.95 13.12 -18.34
N ARG A 116 1.39 13.70 -17.22
CA ARG A 116 0.52 14.04 -16.08
C ARG A 116 -0.46 15.15 -16.47
N THR A 117 -1.70 15.04 -16.01
CA THR A 117 -2.72 16.08 -16.15
C THR A 117 -2.49 17.21 -15.15
N GLN A 118 -3.06 18.41 -15.42
CA GLN A 118 -2.97 19.51 -14.47
C GLN A 118 -3.58 19.17 -13.10
N ALA A 119 -4.74 18.48 -13.07
CA ALA A 119 -5.38 18.09 -11.82
C ALA A 119 -4.51 17.13 -11.01
N GLU A 120 -3.85 16.18 -11.67
CA GLU A 120 -2.88 15.28 -11.05
C GLU A 120 -1.63 15.99 -10.53
N ILE A 121 -1.19 17.07 -11.18
CA ILE A 121 -0.09 17.91 -10.71
C ILE A 121 -0.56 18.67 -9.45
N GLN A 122 -1.71 19.33 -9.51
CA GLN A 122 -2.27 20.09 -8.39
C GLN A 122 -2.53 19.23 -7.16
N ALA A 123 -3.01 18.00 -7.35
CA ALA A 123 -3.26 17.07 -6.26
C ALA A 123 -1.98 16.64 -5.53
N ASN A 124 -0.85 16.60 -6.23
CA ASN A 124 0.37 15.95 -5.74
C ASN A 124 1.54 16.92 -5.50
N MET A 125 1.48 18.16 -5.97
CA MET A 125 2.58 19.12 -5.89
C MET A 125 3.01 19.45 -4.46
N ASN A 126 2.09 19.35 -3.50
CA ASN A 126 2.34 19.64 -2.08
C ASN A 126 2.45 18.38 -1.22
N LEU A 127 2.64 17.21 -1.85
CA LEU A 127 2.69 15.92 -1.16
C LEU A 127 4.02 15.23 -1.39
N GLU A 128 4.62 14.65 -0.35
CA GLU A 128 5.66 13.63 -0.55
C GLU A 128 4.98 12.33 -0.98
N LEU A 129 5.34 11.84 -2.16
CA LEU A 129 4.68 10.68 -2.77
C LEU A 129 5.19 9.36 -2.22
N CYS A 130 4.36 8.34 -2.41
CA CYS A 130 4.68 6.95 -2.14
C CYS A 130 4.49 6.19 -3.45
N ASN A 131 5.12 5.02 -3.65
CA ASN A 131 5.19 4.34 -4.94
C ASN A 131 3.87 4.45 -5.75
N THR A 132 3.96 5.10 -6.91
CA THR A 132 2.83 5.46 -7.77
C THR A 132 3.07 4.91 -9.17
N ASN A 133 2.00 4.44 -9.81
CA ASN A 133 2.08 3.89 -11.17
C ASN A 133 2.68 4.91 -12.14
N GLY A 134 3.73 4.50 -12.85
CA GLY A 134 4.39 5.31 -13.87
C GLY A 134 5.45 6.28 -13.35
N LEU A 135 5.69 6.31 -12.03
CA LEU A 135 6.84 7.03 -11.48
C LEU A 135 8.12 6.25 -11.82
N THR A 136 9.00 6.88 -12.59
CA THR A 136 10.26 6.29 -13.08
C THR A 136 11.43 6.60 -12.17
N ALA A 137 11.45 7.80 -11.60
CA ALA A 137 12.42 8.21 -10.60
C ALA A 137 11.79 9.24 -9.66
N TYR A 138 12.16 9.20 -8.38
CA TYR A 138 11.72 10.17 -7.39
C TYR A 138 12.81 10.40 -6.34
N TYR A 139 13.34 11.62 -6.30
CA TYR A 139 14.37 12.04 -5.37
C TYR A 139 13.78 13.05 -4.40
N GLN A 140 13.61 12.65 -3.15
CA GLN A 140 13.08 13.50 -2.08
C GLN A 140 14.15 14.43 -1.50
N PHE A 141 15.43 14.18 -1.78
CA PHE A 141 16.56 14.90 -1.19
C PHE A 141 16.53 15.02 0.35
N ASN A 142 15.88 14.05 1.00
CA ASN A 142 15.76 13.89 2.45
C ASN A 142 16.77 12.87 3.01
N ASP A 143 17.84 12.57 2.27
CA ASP A 143 18.80 11.50 2.57
C ASP A 143 19.79 11.81 3.72
N GLY A 144 19.74 13.02 4.27
CA GLY A 144 20.59 13.42 5.39
C GLY A 144 19.94 14.42 6.33
N THR A 145 20.72 14.93 7.28
CA THR A 145 20.23 15.90 8.26
C THR A 145 20.42 17.33 7.72
N PRO A 146 19.37 18.16 7.66
CA PRO A 146 19.47 19.53 7.17
C PRO A 146 20.55 20.34 7.88
N ASN A 147 21.37 21.06 7.11
CA ASN A 147 22.42 21.97 7.59
C ASN A 147 23.45 21.34 8.54
N ALA A 148 23.63 20.01 8.48
CA ALA A 148 24.52 19.25 9.35
C ALA A 148 25.73 18.67 8.60
N ASN A 149 26.58 17.91 9.29
CA ASN A 149 27.63 17.12 8.64
C ASN A 149 27.03 15.82 8.10
N ASN A 150 27.09 15.63 6.78
CA ASN A 150 26.48 14.53 6.06
C ASN A 150 27.51 13.72 5.24
N THR A 151 28.78 13.67 5.66
CA THR A 151 29.87 13.03 4.90
C THR A 151 29.64 11.56 4.51
N SER A 152 28.69 10.86 5.15
CA SER A 152 28.28 9.49 4.79
C SER A 152 27.15 9.40 3.76
N ALA A 153 26.41 10.49 3.51
CA ALA A 153 25.29 10.53 2.56
C ALA A 153 25.80 10.88 1.16
N THR A 154 26.50 9.97 0.49
CA THR A 154 27.15 10.21 -0.81
C THR A 154 26.25 9.93 -2.03
N THR A 155 25.04 9.46 -1.78
CA THR A 155 24.03 9.16 -2.79
C THR A 155 22.70 9.79 -2.39
N THR A 156 21.86 10.08 -3.38
CA THR A 156 20.44 10.33 -3.16
C THR A 156 19.62 9.10 -3.53
N MET A 157 18.65 8.74 -2.69
CA MET A 157 17.83 7.57 -2.90
C MET A 157 16.74 7.82 -3.95
N ASP A 158 16.49 6.82 -4.80
CA ASP A 158 15.32 6.79 -5.65
C ASP A 158 14.13 6.13 -4.91
N ASN A 159 13.20 6.96 -4.47
CA ASN A 159 11.97 6.58 -3.77
C ASN A 159 10.87 6.04 -4.71
N SER A 160 11.12 5.93 -6.02
CA SER A 160 10.15 5.31 -6.95
C SER A 160 10.14 3.78 -6.88
N GLY A 161 11.15 3.16 -6.26
CA GLY A 161 11.32 1.71 -6.21
C GLY A 161 12.01 1.10 -7.43
N ASN A 162 12.48 1.92 -8.38
CA ASN A 162 13.17 1.45 -9.60
C ASN A 162 14.70 1.38 -9.44
N GLY A 163 15.24 1.84 -8.31
CA GLY A 163 16.67 1.72 -8.00
C GLY A 163 17.57 2.68 -8.79
N ASN A 164 17.02 3.76 -9.34
CA ASN A 164 17.76 4.79 -10.07
C ASN A 164 18.49 5.76 -9.12
N ASN A 165 19.16 5.26 -8.09
CA ASN A 165 19.83 6.09 -7.08
C ASN A 165 20.83 7.06 -7.72
N GLY A 166 20.83 8.31 -7.27
CA GLY A 166 21.68 9.37 -7.81
C GLY A 166 23.04 9.42 -7.13
N THR A 167 24.09 9.68 -7.90
CA THR A 167 25.43 10.00 -7.37
C THR A 167 25.58 11.51 -7.17
N LEU A 168 25.96 11.92 -5.96
CA LEU A 168 26.21 13.33 -5.66
C LEU A 168 27.59 13.75 -6.20
N ASN A 169 27.62 14.82 -7.00
CA ASN A 169 28.84 15.32 -7.63
C ASN A 169 29.10 16.76 -7.18
N ASN A 170 30.30 17.02 -6.65
CA ASN A 170 30.67 18.33 -6.09
C ASN A 170 29.68 18.82 -5.01
N PHE A 171 29.08 17.88 -4.27
CA PHE A 171 28.17 18.18 -3.19
C PHE A 171 28.97 18.21 -1.88
N ALA A 172 29.06 19.38 -1.23
CA ALA A 172 29.97 19.63 -0.12
C ALA A 172 29.68 18.75 1.13
N LEU A 173 28.42 18.39 1.36
CA LEU A 173 27.97 17.53 2.48
C LEU A 173 28.35 18.05 3.88
N ASN A 174 28.71 19.32 4.01
CA ASN A 174 29.01 19.95 5.28
C ASN A 174 28.48 21.39 5.32
N GLY A 175 28.09 21.85 6.51
CA GLY A 175 27.55 23.19 6.70
C GLY A 175 26.23 23.41 5.95
N ASN A 176 26.03 24.63 5.43
CA ASN A 176 24.71 25.07 4.92
C ASN A 176 24.70 25.29 3.39
N SER A 177 25.82 25.06 2.71
CA SER A 177 25.95 25.31 1.28
C SER A 177 26.25 24.01 0.56
N SER A 178 25.55 23.73 -0.54
CA SER A 178 25.72 22.48 -1.29
C SER A 178 25.57 21.24 -0.39
N ASN A 179 24.51 21.22 0.41
CA ASN A 179 24.20 20.19 1.39
C ASN A 179 22.68 19.98 1.46
N TRP A 180 22.23 19.00 2.23
CA TRP A 180 20.81 18.85 2.56
C TRP A 180 20.33 20.06 3.36
N ILE A 181 19.17 20.59 2.98
CA ILE A 181 18.53 21.74 3.62
C ILE A 181 17.10 21.39 4.03
N THR A 182 16.45 22.28 4.76
CA THR A 182 15.02 22.15 5.04
C THR A 182 14.25 22.55 3.78
N GLY A 183 13.53 21.58 3.21
CA GLY A 183 12.66 21.76 2.05
C GLY A 183 11.39 22.54 2.34
N ALA A 184 10.49 22.59 1.35
CA ALA A 184 9.13 23.07 1.55
C ALA A 184 8.37 22.14 2.52
N ALA A 185 7.47 22.68 3.34
CA ALA A 185 6.67 21.86 4.24
C ALA A 185 5.60 21.09 3.44
N LEU A 186 5.92 19.84 3.09
CA LEU A 186 5.00 18.93 2.40
C LEU A 186 4.38 17.93 3.39
N THR A 187 3.17 17.46 3.07
CA THR A 187 2.56 16.36 3.81
C THR A 187 2.78 15.05 3.07
N THR A 188 3.16 14.00 3.79
CA THR A 188 3.22 12.65 3.21
C THR A 188 1.84 12.21 2.70
N GLY A 189 1.75 11.79 1.44
CA GLY A 189 0.48 11.39 0.81
C GLY A 189 0.59 11.16 -0.69
N GLY A 190 -0.37 10.45 -1.28
CA GLY A 190 -0.42 10.25 -2.74
C GLY A 190 0.13 8.93 -3.26
N GLY A 191 0.33 7.93 -2.40
CA GLY A 191 0.55 6.53 -2.80
C GLY A 191 -0.74 5.84 -3.23
N ASN A 192 -0.62 4.78 -4.04
CA ASN A 192 -1.72 3.85 -4.26
C ASN A 192 -1.92 3.02 -2.98
N ASN A 193 -3.11 3.07 -2.34
CA ASN A 193 -3.44 2.13 -1.26
C ASN A 193 -3.27 0.70 -1.78
N THR A 194 -2.52 -0.13 -1.07
CA THR A 194 -2.52 -1.58 -1.31
C THR A 194 -3.79 -2.17 -0.75
N PHE A 195 -4.60 -2.79 -1.62
CA PHE A 195 -5.81 -3.50 -1.25
C PHE A 195 -5.56 -5.00 -1.24
N ALA A 196 -5.89 -5.66 -0.14
CA ALA A 196 -5.92 -7.12 -0.05
C ALA A 196 -7.29 -7.58 0.42
N THR A 197 -7.79 -8.69 -0.15
CA THR A 197 -8.99 -9.35 0.37
C THR A 197 -8.61 -10.73 0.89
N ILE A 198 -8.98 -11.00 2.14
CA ILE A 198 -8.78 -12.30 2.79
C ILE A 198 -10.10 -12.82 3.33
N SER A 199 -10.24 -14.15 3.40
CA SER A 199 -11.41 -14.82 3.97
C SER A 199 -10.97 -15.70 5.12
N ALA A 200 -11.65 -15.58 6.26
CA ALA A 200 -11.37 -16.36 7.47
C ALA A 200 -12.66 -16.94 8.04
N SER A 201 -12.61 -18.21 8.48
CA SER A 201 -13.74 -18.92 9.10
C SER A 201 -13.29 -19.46 10.46
N ASN A 202 -13.94 -19.00 11.53
CA ASN A 202 -13.57 -19.36 12.91
C ASN A 202 -14.79 -19.60 13.79
N CYS A 203 -14.58 -20.32 14.89
CA CYS A 203 -15.60 -20.57 15.89
C CYS A 203 -15.59 -19.42 16.92
N LEU A 204 -16.77 -18.87 17.22
CA LEU A 204 -17.03 -17.83 18.24
C LEU A 204 -16.41 -16.45 18.00
N ASN A 205 -15.16 -16.34 17.54
CA ASN A 205 -14.49 -15.07 17.29
C ASN A 205 -13.35 -15.17 16.25
N TYR A 206 -12.92 -14.01 15.74
CA TYR A 206 -11.71 -13.86 14.93
C TYR A 206 -10.98 -12.57 15.31
N VAL A 207 -9.64 -12.63 15.38
CA VAL A 207 -8.78 -11.45 15.61
C VAL A 207 -8.35 -10.91 14.24
N LEU A 208 -8.77 -9.69 13.93
CA LEU A 208 -8.43 -8.96 12.72
C LEU A 208 -6.92 -8.57 12.72
N PRO A 209 -6.33 -8.27 11.55
CA PRO A 209 -4.93 -7.85 11.42
C PRO A 209 -4.52 -6.61 12.24
N ASP A 210 -5.46 -5.76 12.66
CA ASP A 210 -5.22 -4.62 13.57
C ASP A 210 -5.29 -5.01 15.05
N GLY A 211 -5.55 -6.28 15.36
CA GLY A 211 -5.72 -6.79 16.73
C GLY A 211 -7.15 -6.71 17.26
N ASN A 212 -8.11 -6.13 16.53
CA ASN A 212 -9.50 -6.06 16.97
C ASN A 212 -10.18 -7.43 16.86
N THR A 213 -10.95 -7.83 17.88
CA THR A 213 -11.68 -9.11 17.87
C THR A 213 -13.12 -8.91 17.42
N VAL A 214 -13.56 -9.68 16.44
CA VAL A 214 -14.93 -9.68 15.93
C VAL A 214 -15.62 -11.01 16.24
N THR A 215 -16.90 -10.95 16.62
CA THR A 215 -17.74 -12.11 17.00
C THR A 215 -18.94 -12.30 16.08
N THR A 216 -19.11 -11.45 15.07
CA THR A 216 -20.20 -11.52 14.10
C THR A 216 -19.64 -11.69 12.69
N SER A 217 -20.28 -12.54 11.88
CA SER A 217 -19.93 -12.68 10.47
C SER A 217 -20.14 -11.36 9.72
N GLY A 218 -19.22 -11.02 8.84
CA GLY A 218 -19.30 -9.77 8.09
C GLY A 218 -18.03 -9.46 7.34
N THR A 219 -18.08 -8.37 6.58
CA THR A 219 -16.92 -7.81 5.89
C THR A 219 -16.37 -6.65 6.71
N TYR A 220 -15.11 -6.74 7.10
CA TYR A 220 -14.42 -5.75 7.92
C TYR A 220 -13.28 -5.13 7.12
N THR A 221 -13.13 -3.81 7.20
CA THR A 221 -12.01 -3.09 6.57
C THR A 221 -11.02 -2.67 7.65
N VAL A 222 -9.78 -3.11 7.51
CA VAL A 222 -8.68 -2.83 8.43
C VAL A 222 -7.65 -1.97 7.73
N THR A 223 -7.26 -0.90 8.40
CA THR A 223 -6.30 0.09 7.93
C THR A 223 -5.01 -0.09 8.73
N ILE A 224 -3.97 -0.66 8.12
CA ILE A 224 -2.67 -0.85 8.76
C ILE A 224 -1.78 0.35 8.40
N PRO A 225 -1.40 1.19 9.38
CA PRO A 225 -0.51 2.32 9.13
C PRO A 225 0.87 1.81 8.73
N ASN A 226 1.33 2.17 7.54
CA ASN A 226 2.73 2.01 7.19
C ASN A 226 3.47 3.29 7.59
N THR A 227 4.55 3.16 8.36
CA THR A 227 5.45 4.27 8.73
C THR A 227 6.11 4.94 7.52
N GLN A 228 6.03 4.32 6.34
CA GLN A 228 6.37 4.90 5.06
C GLN A 228 5.14 4.94 4.15
N CYS A 229 4.25 5.92 4.40
CA CYS A 229 3.57 6.62 3.31
C CYS A 229 2.26 5.94 2.79
N GLY A 230 1.21 5.90 3.62
CA GLY A 230 -0.16 5.47 3.27
C GLY A 230 -0.55 4.11 3.85
N ASP A 231 -1.81 3.97 4.25
CA ASP A 231 -2.28 2.79 4.96
C ASP A 231 -2.55 1.60 4.02
N SER A 232 -2.23 0.38 4.47
CA SER A 232 -2.72 -0.82 3.79
C SER A 232 -4.18 -1.05 4.19
N ILE A 233 -5.09 -1.12 3.22
CA ILE A 233 -6.49 -1.44 3.48
C ILE A 233 -6.72 -2.91 3.19
N ILE A 234 -6.90 -3.70 4.25
CA ILE A 234 -7.23 -5.12 4.18
C ILE A 234 -8.74 -5.27 4.37
N THR A 235 -9.42 -5.86 3.38
CA THR A 235 -10.80 -6.31 3.53
C THR A 235 -10.81 -7.76 3.99
N VAL A 236 -11.41 -8.02 5.15
CA VAL A 236 -11.52 -9.34 5.74
C VAL A 236 -12.98 -9.80 5.69
N ASN A 237 -13.26 -10.86 4.93
CA ASN A 237 -14.55 -11.54 4.97
C ASN A 237 -14.51 -12.61 6.08
N VAL A 238 -15.17 -12.31 7.20
CA VAL A 238 -15.18 -13.18 8.39
C VAL A 238 -16.48 -13.96 8.44
N THR A 239 -16.38 -15.29 8.56
CA THR A 239 -17.49 -16.19 8.89
C THR A 239 -17.30 -16.69 10.33
N ILE A 240 -18.18 -16.27 11.24
CA ILE A 240 -18.24 -16.76 12.61
C ILE A 240 -19.29 -17.86 12.72
N ASN A 241 -18.85 -19.05 13.11
CA ASN A 241 -19.72 -20.18 13.38
C ASN A 241 -19.95 -20.30 14.90
N ASN A 242 -21.20 -20.55 15.28
CA ASN A 242 -21.57 -20.80 16.68
C ASN A 242 -21.44 -22.29 17.02
N ASN A 243 -21.18 -22.58 18.30
CA ASN A 243 -21.37 -23.92 18.81
C ASN A 243 -22.86 -24.27 18.81
N THR A 244 -23.16 -25.56 18.72
CA THR A 244 -24.52 -26.07 18.86
C THR A 244 -24.62 -26.94 20.11
N SER A 245 -25.80 -26.99 20.73
CA SER A 245 -26.06 -27.89 21.85
C SER A 245 -27.33 -28.70 21.62
N SER A 246 -27.36 -29.94 22.12
CA SER A 246 -28.55 -30.79 22.08
C SER A 246 -28.66 -31.63 23.35
N SER A 247 -29.90 -31.95 23.75
CA SER A 247 -30.18 -32.70 24.97
C SER A 247 -31.17 -33.86 24.74
N PRO A 248 -30.78 -34.89 23.96
CA PRO A 248 -31.64 -36.04 23.73
C PRO A 248 -31.85 -36.84 25.03
N SER A 249 -33.00 -37.50 25.15
CA SER A 249 -33.31 -38.42 26.25
C SER A 249 -33.31 -39.87 25.77
N LEU A 250 -32.68 -40.77 26.53
CA LEU A 250 -32.66 -42.20 26.27
C LEU A 250 -33.04 -42.97 27.52
N THR A 251 -34.01 -43.87 27.41
CA THR A 251 -34.39 -44.79 28.48
C THR A 251 -33.98 -46.20 28.13
N VAL A 252 -33.22 -46.86 29.02
CA VAL A 252 -32.79 -48.25 28.86
C VAL A 252 -33.08 -49.06 30.12
N CYS A 253 -33.07 -50.38 29.95
CA CYS A 253 -33.23 -51.33 31.03
C CYS A 253 -31.83 -51.85 31.48
N ASN A 254 -31.57 -51.93 32.79
CA ASN A 254 -30.33 -52.41 33.44
C ASN A 254 -29.05 -51.57 33.26
N SER A 255 -28.62 -51.31 32.02
CA SER A 255 -27.35 -50.61 31.77
C SER A 255 -27.27 -50.01 30.36
N TYR A 256 -26.50 -48.93 30.21
CA TYR A 256 -26.15 -48.34 28.92
C TYR A 256 -24.63 -48.33 28.74
N THR A 257 -24.13 -48.89 27.62
CA THR A 257 -22.74 -48.73 27.21
C THR A 257 -22.64 -47.58 26.21
N ALA A 258 -21.92 -46.53 26.59
CA ALA A 258 -21.69 -45.36 25.75
C ALA A 258 -20.70 -45.67 24.61
N PRO A 259 -20.68 -44.86 23.53
CA PRO A 259 -19.78 -45.07 22.38
C PRO A 259 -18.28 -45.05 22.71
N ASN A 260 -17.89 -44.46 23.85
CA ASN A 260 -16.52 -44.47 24.36
C ASN A 260 -16.16 -45.76 25.12
N GLY A 261 -17.10 -46.69 25.31
CA GLY A 261 -16.93 -47.97 26.00
C GLY A 261 -17.35 -47.97 27.48
N ASP A 262 -17.66 -46.81 28.07
CA ASP A 262 -18.09 -46.71 29.47
C ASP A 262 -19.49 -47.27 29.66
N THR A 263 -19.74 -48.00 30.75
CA THR A 263 -21.05 -48.57 31.05
C THR A 263 -21.67 -47.93 32.29
N TYR A 264 -22.91 -47.47 32.14
CA TYR A 264 -23.68 -46.74 33.15
C TYR A 264 -24.85 -47.59 33.63
N PHE A 265 -24.97 -47.75 34.96
CA PHE A 265 -26.02 -48.53 35.62
C PHE A 265 -27.06 -47.65 36.35
N THR A 266 -26.88 -46.33 36.31
CA THR A 266 -27.70 -45.33 36.99
C THR A 266 -28.08 -44.20 36.04
N SER A 267 -29.26 -43.62 36.25
CA SER A 267 -29.71 -42.44 35.50
C SER A 267 -28.78 -41.24 35.75
N GLN A 268 -28.33 -40.58 34.69
CA GLN A 268 -27.43 -39.42 34.74
C GLN A 268 -27.41 -38.65 33.41
N ILE A 269 -26.74 -37.51 33.40
CA ILE A 269 -26.43 -36.79 32.16
C ILE A 269 -25.02 -37.21 31.70
N ILE A 270 -24.87 -37.56 30.42
CA ILE A 270 -23.59 -37.88 29.79
C ILE A 270 -23.28 -36.82 28.73
N ASN A 271 -22.12 -36.18 28.83
CA ASN A 271 -21.70 -35.12 27.92
C ASN A 271 -20.75 -35.64 26.84
N TYR A 272 -21.02 -35.28 25.59
CA TYR A 272 -20.16 -35.53 24.44
C TYR A 272 -19.78 -34.21 23.77
N THR A 273 -18.52 -34.07 23.38
CA THR A 273 -18.05 -32.98 22.51
C THR A 273 -17.87 -33.53 21.11
N ILE A 274 -18.64 -33.04 20.14
CA ILE A 274 -18.58 -33.46 18.75
C ILE A 274 -18.47 -32.21 17.87
N PRO A 275 -17.58 -32.14 16.87
CA PRO A 275 -17.59 -31.06 15.91
C PRO A 275 -18.94 -31.02 15.16
N ASN A 276 -19.58 -29.85 15.08
CA ASN A 276 -20.76 -29.69 14.23
C ASN A 276 -20.38 -29.69 12.73
N ALA A 277 -21.38 -29.58 11.86
CA ALA A 277 -21.18 -29.52 10.41
C ALA A 277 -20.28 -28.35 9.95
N ALA A 278 -20.09 -27.32 10.80
CA ALA A 278 -19.20 -26.19 10.56
C ALA A 278 -17.80 -26.37 11.19
N GLY A 279 -17.51 -27.53 11.79
CA GLY A 279 -16.23 -27.87 12.42
C GLY A 279 -16.02 -27.31 13.83
N CYS A 280 -17.05 -26.71 14.45
CA CYS A 280 -16.96 -26.18 15.81
C CYS A 280 -17.43 -27.18 16.86
N ASP A 281 -16.69 -27.28 17.96
CA ASP A 281 -17.00 -28.15 19.10
C ASP A 281 -18.41 -27.87 19.63
N SER A 282 -19.27 -28.88 19.55
CA SER A 282 -20.66 -28.85 20.01
C SER A 282 -20.85 -29.79 21.19
N LEU A 283 -21.74 -29.43 22.11
CA LEU A 283 -21.99 -30.18 23.34
C LEU A 283 -23.31 -30.96 23.23
N ILE A 284 -23.26 -32.28 23.31
CA ILE A 284 -24.45 -33.14 23.44
C ILE A 284 -24.55 -33.62 24.89
N ALA A 285 -25.65 -33.30 25.56
CA ALA A 285 -25.96 -33.74 26.92
C ALA A 285 -27.05 -34.83 26.89
N LEU A 286 -26.67 -36.10 26.84
CA LEU A 286 -27.60 -37.23 26.84
C LEU A 286 -28.22 -37.42 28.22
N ASN A 287 -29.53 -37.21 28.34
CA ASN A 287 -30.31 -37.51 29.54
C ASN A 287 -30.62 -39.01 29.58
N LEU A 288 -29.77 -39.79 30.26
CA LEU A 288 -29.91 -41.23 30.39
C LEU A 288 -30.83 -41.57 31.58
N THR A 289 -31.89 -42.35 31.31
CA THR A 289 -32.73 -42.98 32.34
C THR A 289 -32.51 -44.49 32.33
N VAL A 290 -32.01 -45.04 33.45
CA VAL A 290 -31.82 -46.49 33.60
C VAL A 290 -32.93 -47.04 34.49
N LEU A 291 -33.77 -47.91 33.92
CA LEU A 291 -34.79 -48.65 34.64
C LEU A 291 -34.21 -49.99 35.10
N ASN A 292 -34.11 -50.17 36.41
CA ASN A 292 -33.70 -51.44 37.01
C ASN A 292 -34.96 -52.22 37.44
N PRO A 293 -35.11 -53.50 37.06
CA PRO A 293 -36.27 -54.29 37.49
C PRO A 293 -36.29 -54.39 39.01
N ALA A 294 -37.40 -53.98 39.63
CA ALA A 294 -37.63 -54.21 41.05
C ALA A 294 -37.71 -55.72 41.30
N SER A 295 -37.14 -56.20 42.42
CA SER A 295 -37.11 -57.62 42.81
C SER A 295 -38.47 -58.22 43.17
N SER A 296 -39.58 -57.62 42.72
CA SER A 296 -40.94 -58.11 42.93
C SER A 296 -41.75 -57.98 41.64
N ILE A 297 -42.11 -59.11 41.04
CA ILE A 297 -43.04 -59.20 39.92
C ILE A 297 -44.43 -58.77 40.38
N THR A 298 -44.87 -57.59 39.93
CA THR A 298 -46.28 -57.27 39.78
C THR A 298 -46.48 -56.88 38.32
N GLU A 299 -47.25 -57.68 37.59
CA GLU A 299 -47.65 -57.37 36.22
C GLU A 299 -48.39 -56.03 36.20
N THR A 300 -47.77 -55.04 35.59
CA THR A 300 -48.45 -53.89 35.01
C THR A 300 -47.70 -53.57 33.73
N SER A 301 -48.42 -53.64 32.61
CA SER A 301 -47.99 -53.41 31.22
C SER A 301 -46.62 -52.73 31.07
N CYS A 302 -45.63 -53.47 30.58
CA CYS A 302 -44.34 -52.92 30.18
C CYS A 302 -44.55 -51.79 29.18
N ALA A 303 -44.16 -50.57 29.58
CA ALA A 303 -43.80 -49.54 28.61
C ALA A 303 -42.70 -50.10 27.70
N GLU A 304 -42.84 -49.91 26.40
CA GLU A 304 -41.94 -50.41 25.37
C GLU A 304 -40.48 -49.97 25.66
N CYS A 305 -39.63 -50.88 26.14
CA CYS A 305 -38.19 -50.66 26.28
C CYS A 305 -37.57 -50.97 24.90
N LEU A 306 -37.05 -49.95 24.20
CA LEU A 306 -36.47 -50.12 22.86
C LEU A 306 -35.13 -50.86 22.98
N ALA A 307 -35.07 -52.12 22.54
CA ALA A 307 -33.81 -52.85 22.42
C ALA A 307 -33.05 -52.37 21.17
N ILE A 308 -32.06 -51.48 21.35
CA ILE A 308 -31.16 -51.07 20.26
C ILE A 308 -30.03 -52.10 20.16
N THR A 309 -30.08 -52.95 19.14
CA THR A 309 -28.90 -53.67 18.63
C THR A 309 -28.17 -52.77 17.63
N THR A 310 -26.95 -52.35 17.96
CA THR A 310 -26.13 -51.53 17.07
C THR A 310 -25.55 -52.39 15.94
N ARG A 311 -25.80 -51.99 14.69
CA ARG A 311 -25.08 -52.50 13.51
C ARG A 311 -24.16 -51.39 13.00
N PRO A 312 -22.84 -51.59 12.90
CA PRO A 312 -21.95 -50.57 12.37
C PRO A 312 -22.20 -50.43 10.86
N SER A 313 -22.57 -49.23 10.40
CA SER A 313 -22.64 -48.92 8.97
C SER A 313 -21.22 -48.69 8.44
N ARG A 314 -20.87 -49.44 7.40
CA ARG A 314 -19.66 -49.26 6.59
C ARG A 314 -19.67 -47.85 6.01
N GLY A 315 -18.59 -47.11 6.23
CA GLY A 315 -18.37 -45.80 5.62
C GLY A 315 -18.29 -45.87 4.09
N THR A 316 -18.70 -44.77 3.47
CA THR A 316 -18.27 -44.32 2.14
C THR A 316 -17.81 -42.90 2.28
#